data_AF-A0A953MT57-F1
#
_entry.id   AF-A0A953MT57-F1
#
_cell.length_a   1.000
_cell.length_b   1.000
_cell.length_c   1.000
_cell.angle_alpha   90.00
_cell.angle_beta   90.00
_cell.angle_gamma   90.00
#
_symmetry.space_group_name_H-M   'P 1'
#
loop_
_entity.id
_entity.type
_entity.pdbx_description
1 polymer ?
#
loop_
_entity_poly.entity_id
_entity_poly.type
_entity_poly.pdbx_seq_one_letter_code
_entity_poly.pdbx_strand_id
1 'polypeptide(L)'
;MNRILPFLGIMLLCSLKGKAQLTPFQIGDSAIRMMGNGKFEAGWNLIESIPREQIDPGDWIVANQYAYLRGDTIRFFDCISYLCREYGFTLTNQHSGLAYYEALNSGKYSERFMNIQNESLPYFMQKKHRVLQTIRELDEMRIRDQLRGQVNQALLKTDSCFNKCSGTLIDHLNEINFEKLIQICNKTGIFPNNFDLHYNATATAYLILWHNCSDSINYEEKWSKVWPYLDEAYSQGKINNAFVLTYDYFLARYLGYQLFGTVAGDVAIKDMDGLRERRRKYHLE
;
A
#
# COMPACT_ATOMS: atom_id res chain seq x y z
N MET A 1 14.06 23.40 -30.10
CA MET A 1 13.32 24.43 -29.35
C MET A 1 11.86 24.04 -29.23
N ASN A 2 11.32 24.17 -28.01
CA ASN A 2 9.89 24.17 -27.63
C ASN A 2 9.06 22.88 -27.76
N ARG A 3 9.21 21.96 -26.79
CA ARG A 3 8.16 21.01 -26.38
C ARG A 3 8.04 20.81 -24.85
N ILE A 4 8.40 21.82 -24.05
CA ILE A 4 8.26 21.82 -22.58
C ILE A 4 6.97 22.56 -22.13
N LEU A 5 6.27 23.24 -23.05
CA LEU A 5 5.17 24.15 -22.71
C LEU A 5 3.83 23.55 -22.22
N PRO A 6 3.39 22.30 -22.54
CA PRO A 6 2.12 21.83 -21.99
C PRO A 6 2.21 21.35 -20.53
N PHE A 7 3.40 20.97 -20.05
CA PHE A 7 3.59 20.43 -18.68
C PHE A 7 3.71 21.52 -17.61
N LEU A 8 4.41 22.61 -17.92
CA LEU A 8 4.39 23.81 -17.07
C LEU A 8 2.98 24.38 -16.96
N GLY A 9 2.13 24.22 -18.00
CA GLY A 9 0.73 24.64 -17.96
C GLY A 9 -0.11 23.90 -16.90
N ILE A 10 0.08 22.60 -16.71
CA ILE A 10 -0.69 21.82 -15.71
C ILE A 10 -0.22 22.15 -14.29
N MET A 11 1.09 22.28 -14.06
CA MET A 11 1.61 22.69 -12.75
C MET A 11 1.30 24.17 -12.41
N LEU A 12 1.35 25.09 -13.39
CA LEU A 12 0.94 26.49 -13.17
C LEU A 12 -0.57 26.62 -12.98
N LEU A 13 -1.41 25.82 -13.66
CA LEU A 13 -2.87 25.87 -13.49
C LEU A 13 -3.31 25.37 -12.11
N CYS A 14 -2.57 24.44 -11.50
CA CYS A 14 -2.75 24.04 -10.10
C CYS A 14 -2.21 25.10 -9.11
N SER A 15 -1.20 25.90 -9.49
CA SER A 15 -0.67 26.98 -8.65
C SER A 15 -1.50 28.28 -8.72
N LEU A 16 -2.16 28.58 -9.83
CA LEU A 16 -2.85 29.86 -10.07
C LEU A 16 -4.32 29.86 -9.64
N LYS A 17 -4.93 28.69 -9.47
CA LYS A 17 -6.18 28.54 -8.73
C LYS A 17 -5.76 28.04 -7.36
N GLY A 18 -6.00 28.77 -6.28
CA GLY A 18 -5.64 28.39 -4.89
C GLY A 18 -6.33 27.11 -4.39
N LYS A 19 -6.15 26.00 -5.10
CA LYS A 19 -6.70 24.67 -4.91
C LYS A 19 -5.52 23.73 -4.80
N ALA A 20 -5.50 22.96 -3.71
CA ALA A 20 -4.52 21.95 -3.30
C ALA A 20 -3.49 21.55 -4.36
N GLN A 21 -2.20 21.73 -4.06
CA GLN A 21 -1.14 21.01 -4.77
C GLN A 21 -1.48 19.52 -4.71
N LEU A 22 -1.51 18.85 -5.86
CA LEU A 22 -1.74 17.42 -5.91
C LEU A 22 -0.65 16.72 -5.09
N THR A 23 -1.04 15.80 -4.22
CA THR A 23 -0.06 15.01 -3.46
C THR A 23 0.69 14.08 -4.40
N PRO A 24 1.92 13.66 -4.07
CA PRO A 24 2.67 12.70 -4.89
C PRO A 24 1.87 11.43 -5.21
N PHE A 25 1.06 10.92 -4.28
CA PHE A 25 0.12 9.81 -4.50
C PHE A 25 -0.89 10.10 -5.61
N GLN A 26 -1.50 11.30 -5.64
CA GLN A 26 -2.48 11.66 -6.66
C GLN A 26 -1.85 11.75 -8.05
N ILE A 27 -0.60 12.20 -8.12
CA ILE A 27 0.13 12.26 -9.38
C ILE A 27 0.53 10.84 -9.81
N GLY A 28 0.99 9.99 -8.89
CA GLY A 28 1.25 8.56 -9.11
C GLY A 28 0.03 7.82 -9.68
N ASP A 29 -1.13 7.93 -9.00
CA ASP A 29 -2.40 7.37 -9.46
C ASP A 29 -2.79 7.87 -10.86
N SER A 30 -2.58 9.16 -11.13
CA SER A 30 -2.90 9.76 -12.43
C SER A 30 -1.97 9.25 -13.52
N ALA A 31 -0.66 9.13 -13.23
CA ALA A 31 0.33 8.57 -14.13
C ALA A 31 0.00 7.11 -14.48
N ILE A 32 -0.31 6.29 -13.47
CA ILE A 32 -0.70 4.88 -13.62
C ILE A 32 -1.97 4.76 -14.48
N ARG A 33 -3.01 5.55 -14.18
CA ARG A 33 -4.24 5.57 -14.99
C ARG A 33 -3.99 5.97 -16.44
N MET A 34 -3.08 6.90 -16.69
CA MET A 34 -2.69 7.27 -18.05
C MET A 34 -2.02 6.11 -18.79
N MET A 35 -1.10 5.40 -18.13
CA MET A 35 -0.45 4.21 -18.71
C MET A 35 -1.47 3.10 -19.01
N GLY A 36 -2.39 2.84 -18.08
CA GLY A 36 -3.48 1.87 -18.26
C GLY A 36 -4.43 2.20 -19.42
N ASN A 37 -4.61 3.49 -19.72
CA ASN A 37 -5.41 3.97 -20.85
C ASN A 37 -4.61 4.13 -22.15
N GLY A 38 -3.45 3.47 -22.27
CA GLY A 38 -2.63 3.46 -23.48
C GLY A 38 -1.76 4.70 -23.69
N LYS A 39 -1.79 5.69 -22.78
CA LYS A 39 -0.96 6.91 -22.84
C LYS A 39 0.35 6.72 -22.08
N PHE A 40 1.08 5.66 -22.41
CA PHE A 40 2.29 5.25 -21.67
C PHE A 40 3.32 6.37 -21.49
N GLU A 41 3.83 6.98 -22.57
CA GLU A 41 4.88 8.01 -22.47
C GLU A 41 4.41 9.24 -21.67
N ALA A 42 3.14 9.61 -21.79
CA ALA A 42 2.60 10.73 -21.02
C ALA A 42 2.49 10.40 -19.53
N GLY A 43 2.09 9.17 -19.18
CA GLY A 43 2.10 8.71 -17.79
C GLY A 43 3.52 8.55 -17.23
N TRP A 44 4.46 8.03 -18.03
CA TRP A 44 5.84 7.85 -17.61
C TRP A 44 6.56 9.19 -17.40
N ASN A 45 6.39 10.13 -18.32
CA ASN A 45 6.92 11.48 -18.13
C ASN A 45 6.29 12.19 -16.92
N LEU A 46 5.03 11.88 -16.60
CA LEU A 46 4.37 12.43 -15.41
C LEU A 46 4.97 11.85 -14.13
N ILE A 47 5.18 10.53 -14.04
CA ILE A 47 5.80 9.91 -12.86
C ILE A 47 7.26 10.37 -12.70
N GLU A 48 8.03 10.48 -13.79
CA GLU A 48 9.41 11.00 -13.75
C GLU A 48 9.51 12.50 -13.47
N SER A 49 8.41 13.25 -13.58
CA SER A 49 8.41 14.68 -13.24
C SER A 49 8.46 14.94 -11.73
N ILE A 50 8.27 13.90 -10.91
CA ILE A 50 8.33 13.95 -9.45
C ILE A 50 9.65 13.32 -8.99
N PRO A 51 10.32 13.87 -7.96
CA PRO A 51 11.43 13.18 -7.32
C PRO A 51 11.04 11.76 -6.90
N ARG A 52 11.86 10.77 -7.24
CA ARG A 52 11.50 9.35 -7.10
C ARG A 52 11.13 8.97 -5.67
N GLU A 53 11.80 9.59 -4.70
CA GLU A 53 11.62 9.38 -3.27
C GLU A 53 10.28 9.88 -2.73
N GLN A 54 9.54 10.66 -3.51
CA GLN A 54 8.20 11.14 -3.15
C GLN A 54 7.09 10.25 -3.71
N ILE A 55 7.40 9.32 -4.62
CA ILE A 55 6.43 8.40 -5.21
C ILE A 55 6.41 7.12 -4.39
N ASP A 56 5.20 6.61 -4.10
CA ASP A 56 5.08 5.37 -3.35
C ASP A 56 5.79 4.22 -4.10
N PRO A 57 6.61 3.42 -3.41
CA PRO A 57 7.26 2.26 -4.01
C PRO A 57 6.29 1.28 -4.72
N GLY A 58 5.03 1.20 -4.25
CA GLY A 58 3.96 0.45 -4.91
C GLY A 58 3.57 1.04 -6.27
N ASP A 59 3.49 2.37 -6.38
CA ASP A 59 3.19 3.04 -7.65
C ASP A 59 4.31 2.83 -8.67
N TRP A 60 5.57 2.84 -8.22
CA TRP A 60 6.71 2.49 -9.05
C TRP A 60 6.62 1.07 -9.60
N ILE A 61 6.18 0.09 -8.80
CA ILE A 61 5.96 -1.30 -9.28
C ILE A 61 4.89 -1.36 -10.35
N VAL A 62 3.77 -0.65 -10.17
CA VAL A 62 2.70 -0.61 -11.18
C VAL A 62 3.17 0.06 -12.47
N ALA A 63 3.88 1.18 -12.38
CA ALA A 63 4.51 1.83 -13.54
C ALA A 63 5.48 0.86 -14.25
N ASN A 64 6.31 0.17 -13.47
CA ASN A 64 7.31 -0.77 -13.95
C ASN A 64 6.69 -1.95 -14.73
N GLN A 65 5.49 -2.40 -14.35
CA GLN A 65 4.73 -3.40 -15.11
C GLN A 65 4.44 -2.93 -16.54
N TYR A 66 4.09 -1.65 -16.74
CA TYR A 66 3.86 -1.12 -18.09
C TYR A 66 5.15 -1.01 -18.90
N ALA A 67 6.28 -0.64 -18.26
CA ALA A 67 7.58 -0.62 -18.93
C ALA A 67 7.96 -2.03 -19.43
N TYR A 68 7.79 -3.05 -18.59
CA TYR A 68 8.01 -4.45 -18.96
C TYR A 68 7.13 -4.90 -20.13
N LEU A 69 5.82 -4.65 -20.05
CA LEU A 69 4.85 -5.07 -21.08
C LEU A 69 5.14 -4.43 -22.46
N ARG A 70 5.79 -3.27 -22.49
CA ARG A 70 6.24 -2.60 -23.73
C ARG A 70 7.62 -3.03 -24.22
N GLY A 71 8.32 -3.86 -23.46
CA GLY A 71 9.70 -4.25 -23.75
C GLY A 71 10.73 -3.14 -23.51
N ASP A 72 10.38 -2.09 -22.74
CA ASP A 72 11.32 -1.04 -22.36
C ASP A 72 12.23 -1.53 -21.22
N THR A 73 13.22 -2.34 -21.59
CA THR A 73 14.10 -3.00 -20.63
C THR A 73 14.98 -2.02 -19.87
N ILE A 74 15.27 -0.84 -20.43
CA ILE A 74 16.10 0.18 -19.76
C ILE A 74 15.33 0.75 -18.57
N ARG A 75 14.13 1.29 -18.82
CA ARG A 75 13.27 1.82 -17.75
C ARG A 75 12.88 0.75 -16.74
N PHE A 76 12.63 -0.46 -17.22
CA PHE A 76 12.29 -1.59 -16.35
C PHE A 76 13.38 -1.90 -15.32
N PHE A 77 14.63 -2.07 -15.77
CA PHE A 77 15.72 -2.41 -14.85
C PHE A 77 16.25 -1.22 -14.05
N ASP A 78 16.09 -0.01 -14.54
CA ASP A 78 16.39 1.19 -13.76
C ASP A 78 15.44 1.31 -12.55
N CYS A 79 14.14 1.08 -12.76
CA CYS A 79 13.16 1.06 -11.68
C CYS A 79 13.40 -0.09 -10.69
N ILE A 80 13.65 -1.31 -11.19
CA ILE A 80 13.97 -2.47 -10.33
C ILE A 80 15.22 -2.19 -9.48
N SER A 81 16.29 -1.68 -10.09
CA SER A 81 17.52 -1.32 -9.35
C SER A 81 17.25 -0.30 -8.26
N TYR A 82 16.49 0.75 -8.57
CA TYR A 82 16.09 1.77 -7.61
C TYR A 82 15.29 1.17 -6.44
N LEU A 83 14.28 0.36 -6.72
CA LEU A 83 13.42 -0.25 -5.71
C LEU A 83 14.17 -1.25 -4.81
N CYS A 84 15.07 -2.07 -5.38
CA CYS A 84 15.91 -2.99 -4.60
C CYS A 84 16.82 -2.21 -3.66
N ARG A 85 17.47 -1.15 -4.16
CA ARG A 85 18.44 -0.35 -3.41
C ARG A 85 17.80 0.50 -2.32
N GLU A 86 16.72 1.20 -2.64
CA GLU A 86 16.15 2.21 -1.75
C GLU A 86 15.09 1.65 -0.79
N TYR A 87 14.39 0.59 -1.21
CA TYR A 87 13.21 0.05 -0.51
C TYR A 87 13.26 -1.47 -0.29
N GLY A 88 14.36 -2.14 -0.63
CA GLY A 88 14.54 -3.57 -0.34
C GLY A 88 13.60 -4.48 -1.14
N PHE A 89 13.19 -4.06 -2.34
CA PHE A 89 12.33 -4.87 -3.20
C PHE A 89 12.93 -6.26 -3.46
N THR A 90 12.08 -7.28 -3.30
CA THR A 90 12.40 -8.68 -3.58
C THR A 90 11.21 -9.41 -4.17
N LEU A 91 11.46 -10.51 -4.88
CA LEU A 91 10.40 -11.39 -5.34
C LEU A 91 9.90 -12.23 -4.17
N THR A 92 8.58 -12.28 -4.03
CA THR A 92 7.88 -13.13 -3.06
C THR A 92 6.67 -13.72 -3.77
N ASN A 93 6.04 -14.74 -3.20
CA ASN A 93 4.84 -15.35 -3.81
C ASN A 93 3.69 -14.35 -4.05
N GLN A 94 3.64 -13.25 -3.29
CA GLN A 94 2.66 -12.16 -3.50
C GLN A 94 2.86 -11.44 -4.84
N HIS A 95 4.06 -11.54 -5.44
CA HIS A 95 4.39 -10.96 -6.73
C HIS A 95 4.03 -11.86 -7.91
N SER A 96 3.54 -13.08 -7.70
CA SER A 96 3.15 -13.99 -8.80
C SER A 96 2.12 -13.40 -9.78
N GLY A 97 1.34 -12.42 -9.35
CA GLY A 97 0.41 -11.67 -10.21
C GLY A 97 1.05 -10.61 -11.10
N LEU A 98 2.32 -10.25 -10.88
CA LEU A 98 3.05 -9.30 -11.73
C LEU A 98 3.41 -9.98 -13.05
N ALA A 99 3.15 -9.30 -14.18
CA ALA A 99 3.40 -9.84 -15.52
C ALA A 99 4.87 -10.26 -15.76
N TYR A 100 5.81 -9.71 -14.98
CA TYR A 100 7.23 -9.99 -15.07
C TYR A 100 7.76 -10.93 -13.98
N TYR A 101 6.91 -11.46 -13.10
CA TYR A 101 7.34 -12.29 -11.98
C TYR A 101 8.18 -13.47 -12.44
N GLU A 102 7.66 -14.30 -13.35
CA GLU A 102 8.40 -15.46 -13.85
C GLU A 102 9.68 -15.06 -14.59
N ALA A 103 9.65 -13.95 -15.33
CA ALA A 103 10.83 -13.46 -16.03
C ALA A 103 11.98 -13.12 -15.06
N LEU A 104 11.68 -12.55 -13.89
CA LEU A 104 12.66 -12.24 -12.85
C LEU A 104 12.95 -13.42 -11.91
N ASN A 105 12.00 -14.32 -11.67
CA ASN A 105 12.14 -15.41 -10.70
C ASN A 105 12.96 -16.57 -11.28
N SER A 106 12.53 -17.08 -12.43
CA SER A 106 13.05 -18.32 -13.04
C SER A 106 13.42 -18.16 -14.52
N GLY A 107 13.06 -17.02 -15.12
CA GLY A 107 13.14 -16.79 -16.56
C GLY A 107 14.36 -15.98 -17.02
N LYS A 108 14.21 -15.39 -18.21
CA LYS A 108 15.28 -14.70 -18.97
C LYS A 108 16.00 -13.56 -18.24
N TYR A 109 15.44 -13.06 -17.14
CA TYR A 109 15.98 -11.93 -16.38
C TYR A 109 16.41 -12.31 -14.96
N SER A 110 16.33 -13.60 -14.59
CA SER A 110 16.60 -14.06 -13.23
C SER A 110 18.02 -13.76 -12.77
N GLU A 111 19.04 -14.10 -13.56
CA GLU A 111 20.44 -13.81 -13.22
C GLU A 111 20.71 -12.31 -13.05
N ARG A 112 20.19 -11.49 -13.97
CA ARG A 112 20.35 -10.03 -13.89
C ARG A 112 19.68 -9.45 -12.65
N PHE A 113 18.50 -9.96 -12.29
CA PHE A 113 17.80 -9.54 -11.08
C PHE A 113 18.56 -9.93 -9.82
N MET A 114 19.08 -11.16 -9.73
CA MET A 114 19.90 -11.60 -8.61
C MET A 114 21.14 -10.71 -8.42
N ASN A 115 21.81 -10.32 -9.52
CA ASN A 115 22.95 -9.41 -9.45
C ASN A 115 22.56 -8.04 -8.88
N ILE A 116 21.45 -7.46 -9.36
CA ILE A 116 20.91 -6.21 -8.84
C ILE A 116 20.61 -6.33 -7.33
N GLN A 117 19.99 -7.42 -6.89
CA GLN A 117 19.68 -7.64 -5.48
C GLN A 117 20.94 -7.76 -4.61
N ASN A 118 21.93 -8.54 -5.06
CA ASN A 118 23.18 -8.74 -4.33
C ASN A 118 23.96 -7.43 -4.16
N GLU A 119 23.97 -6.57 -5.18
CA GLU A 119 24.60 -5.24 -5.12
C GLU A 119 23.82 -4.25 -4.25
N SER A 120 22.48 -4.34 -4.27
CA SER A 120 21.59 -3.39 -3.60
C SER A 120 21.41 -3.66 -2.11
N LEU A 121 21.42 -4.94 -1.70
CA LEU A 121 21.09 -5.35 -0.34
C LEU A 121 21.99 -4.72 0.73
N PRO A 122 23.34 -4.68 0.59
CA PRO A 122 24.19 -4.04 1.59
C PRO A 122 23.86 -2.56 1.79
N TYR A 123 23.57 -1.83 0.71
CA TYR A 123 23.19 -0.43 0.77
C TYR A 123 21.86 -0.24 1.49
N PHE A 124 20.84 -1.02 1.14
CA PHE A 124 19.53 -0.98 1.79
C PHE A 124 19.66 -1.24 3.30
N MET A 125 20.39 -2.28 3.68
CA MET A 125 20.60 -2.67 5.09
C MET A 125 21.30 -1.56 5.88
N GLN A 126 22.32 -0.91 5.29
CA GLN A 126 23.00 0.22 5.90
C GLN A 126 22.07 1.43 6.04
N LYS A 127 21.31 1.76 4.99
CA LYS A 127 20.37 2.89 4.98
C LYS A 127 19.27 2.72 6.01
N LYS A 128 18.72 1.51 6.15
CA LYS A 128 17.58 1.19 7.02
C LYS A 128 17.98 0.59 8.38
N HIS A 129 19.26 0.60 8.76
CA HIS A 129 19.78 -0.07 9.96
C HIS A 129 18.96 0.19 11.24
N ARG A 130 18.47 1.42 11.44
CA ARG A 130 17.68 1.81 12.63
C ARG A 130 16.30 1.17 12.69
N VAL A 131 15.74 0.78 11.54
CA VAL A 131 14.39 0.23 11.42
C VAL A 131 14.38 -1.24 11.00
N LEU A 132 15.55 -1.88 10.84
CA LEU A 132 15.63 -3.29 10.44
C LEU A 132 14.87 -4.24 11.36
N GLN A 133 14.90 -3.99 12.66
CA GLN A 133 14.12 -4.81 13.61
C GLN A 133 12.62 -4.67 13.38
N THR A 134 12.14 -3.45 13.08
CA THR A 134 10.73 -3.21 12.78
C THR A 134 10.32 -3.81 11.44
N ILE A 135 11.21 -3.81 10.45
CA ILE A 135 11.00 -4.51 9.17
C ILE A 135 10.81 -6.02 9.42
N ARG A 136 11.69 -6.64 10.23
CA ARG A 136 11.57 -8.06 10.59
C ARG A 136 10.26 -8.37 11.31
N GLU A 137 9.88 -7.55 12.29
CA GLU A 137 8.61 -7.70 13.03
C GLU A 137 7.41 -7.67 12.09
N LEU A 138 7.42 -6.78 11.08
CA LEU A 138 6.36 -6.68 10.08
C LEU A 138 6.32 -7.90 9.15
N ASP A 139 7.49 -8.41 8.73
CA ASP A 139 7.58 -9.65 7.94
C ASP A 139 7.11 -10.88 8.71
N GLU A 140 7.41 -10.98 10.01
CA GLU A 140 6.91 -12.03 10.87
C GLU A 140 5.38 -11.99 11.02
N MET A 141 4.80 -10.78 11.09
CA MET A 141 3.34 -10.62 11.07
C MET A 141 2.73 -11.13 9.76
N ARG A 142 3.36 -10.81 8.62
CA ARG A 142 2.95 -11.30 7.29
C ARG A 142 2.99 -12.82 7.20
N ILE A 143 4.06 -13.44 7.68
CA ILE A 143 4.20 -14.91 7.70
C ILE A 143 3.08 -15.53 8.53
N ARG A 144 2.80 -15.00 9.72
CA ARG A 144 1.68 -15.46 10.56
C ARG A 144 0.33 -15.29 9.87
N ASP A 145 0.11 -14.19 9.15
CA ASP A 145 -1.11 -13.96 8.38
C ASP A 145 -1.28 -14.97 7.23
N GLN A 146 -0.20 -15.30 6.52
CA GLN A 146 -0.22 -16.34 5.48
C GLN A 146 -0.51 -17.72 6.05
N LEU A 147 0.11 -18.07 7.18
CA LEU A 147 -0.17 -19.33 7.89
C LEU A 147 -1.63 -19.41 8.32
N ARG A 148 -2.23 -18.32 8.82
CA ARG A 148 -3.68 -18.24 9.10
C ARG A 148 -4.52 -18.62 7.88
N GLY A 149 -4.19 -18.10 6.70
CA GLY A 149 -4.87 -18.43 5.44
C GLY A 149 -4.76 -19.91 5.06
N GLN A 150 -3.56 -20.50 5.20
CA GLN A 150 -3.32 -21.92 4.91
C GLN A 150 -4.06 -22.83 5.89
N VAL A 151 -4.05 -22.49 7.18
CA VAL A 151 -4.80 -23.21 8.22
C VAL A 151 -6.30 -23.17 7.93
N ASN A 152 -6.84 -22.00 7.57
CA ASN A 152 -8.24 -21.88 7.14
C ASN A 152 -8.59 -22.81 5.96
N GLN A 153 -7.76 -22.82 4.91
CA GLN A 153 -7.99 -23.67 3.73
C GLN A 153 -7.89 -25.17 4.05
N ALA A 154 -6.98 -25.56 4.94
CA ALA A 154 -6.85 -26.95 5.37
C ALA A 154 -8.06 -27.40 6.20
N LEU A 155 -8.61 -26.52 7.03
CA LEU A 155 -9.69 -26.81 7.97
C LEU A 155 -11.09 -26.76 7.34
N LEU A 156 -11.28 -26.02 6.24
CA LEU A 156 -12.50 -26.11 5.42
C LEU A 156 -12.75 -27.52 4.84
N LYS A 157 -11.78 -28.44 4.95
CA LYS A 157 -11.87 -29.83 4.49
C LYS A 157 -12.15 -30.84 5.62
N THR A 158 -12.36 -30.39 6.87
CA THR A 158 -12.53 -31.27 8.03
C THR A 158 -13.83 -31.01 8.81
N ASP A 159 -14.12 -31.92 9.75
CA ASP A 159 -15.40 -32.06 10.45
C ASP A 159 -15.78 -30.87 11.36
N SER A 160 -17.07 -30.72 11.68
CA SER A 160 -17.65 -29.53 12.34
C SER A 160 -17.04 -29.15 13.70
N CYS A 161 -16.50 -30.10 14.46
CA CYS A 161 -15.87 -29.85 15.76
C CYS A 161 -14.50 -29.15 15.61
N PHE A 162 -13.78 -29.39 14.51
CA PHE A 162 -12.53 -28.70 14.20
C PHE A 162 -12.75 -27.23 13.85
N ASN A 163 -13.90 -26.89 13.26
CA ASN A 163 -14.24 -25.51 12.90
C ASN A 163 -14.29 -24.58 14.12
N LYS A 164 -14.79 -25.05 15.27
CA LYS A 164 -14.85 -24.22 16.47
C LYS A 164 -13.47 -23.94 17.10
N CYS A 165 -12.62 -24.96 17.20
CA CYS A 165 -11.24 -24.79 17.68
C CYS A 165 -10.39 -23.95 16.71
N SER A 166 -10.69 -24.01 15.40
CA SER A 166 -10.02 -23.22 14.37
C SER A 166 -10.30 -21.72 14.51
N GLY A 167 -11.55 -21.34 14.79
CA GLY A 167 -11.95 -19.95 14.99
C GLY A 167 -11.16 -19.31 16.13
N THR A 168 -11.10 -19.97 17.29
CA THR A 168 -10.35 -19.47 18.46
C THR A 168 -8.84 -19.30 18.17
N LEU A 169 -8.23 -20.20 17.41
CA LEU A 169 -6.83 -20.06 17.01
C LEU A 169 -6.62 -18.87 16.06
N ILE A 170 -7.53 -18.68 15.09
CA ILE A 170 -7.48 -17.58 14.13
C ILE A 170 -7.66 -16.24 14.83
N ASP A 171 -8.64 -16.13 15.73
CA ASP A 171 -8.90 -14.93 16.52
C ASP A 171 -7.68 -14.57 17.37
N HIS A 172 -7.04 -15.58 17.98
CA HIS A 172 -5.82 -15.38 18.75
C HIS A 172 -4.65 -14.89 17.88
N LEU A 173 -4.44 -15.49 16.70
CA LEU A 173 -3.40 -15.04 15.76
C LEU A 173 -3.64 -13.61 15.27
N ASN A 174 -4.90 -13.27 14.99
CA ASN A 174 -5.32 -11.92 14.63
C ASN A 174 -4.95 -10.94 15.74
N GLU A 175 -5.30 -11.24 17.00
CA GLU A 175 -5.01 -10.37 18.14
C GLU A 175 -3.51 -10.15 18.35
N ILE A 176 -2.67 -11.20 18.30
CA ILE A 176 -1.21 -11.05 18.42
C ILE A 176 -0.67 -10.17 17.28
N ASN A 177 -1.21 -10.30 16.06
CA ASN A 177 -0.82 -9.46 14.94
C ASN A 177 -1.24 -8.00 15.14
N PHE A 178 -2.43 -7.75 15.69
CA PHE A 178 -2.92 -6.41 15.98
C PHE A 178 -2.13 -5.74 17.11
N GLU A 179 -1.88 -6.44 18.21
CA GLU A 179 -1.03 -5.94 19.30
C GLU A 179 0.37 -5.60 18.79
N LYS A 180 0.95 -6.44 17.93
CA LYS A 180 2.24 -6.16 17.30
C LYS A 180 2.19 -4.94 16.38
N LEU A 181 1.12 -4.78 15.59
CA LEU A 181 0.90 -3.58 14.77
C LEU A 181 0.89 -2.32 15.62
N ILE A 182 0.14 -2.32 16.73
CA ILE A 182 0.09 -1.19 17.67
C ILE A 182 1.45 -0.94 18.32
N GLN A 183 2.21 -1.97 18.69
CA GLN A 183 3.58 -1.81 19.19
C GLN A 183 4.49 -1.14 18.15
N ILE A 184 4.40 -1.54 16.88
CA ILE A 184 5.15 -0.91 15.80
C ILE A 184 4.75 0.56 15.66
N CYS A 185 3.45 0.85 15.57
CA CYS A 185 2.93 2.22 15.47
C CYS A 185 3.40 3.11 16.63
N ASN A 186 3.38 2.59 17.86
CA ASN A 186 3.90 3.30 19.05
C ASN A 186 5.39 3.59 18.95
N LYS A 187 6.18 2.62 18.46
CA LYS A 187 7.63 2.73 18.31
C LYS A 187 8.03 3.73 17.22
N THR A 188 7.29 3.77 16.11
CA THR A 188 7.59 4.61 14.94
C THR A 188 6.87 5.95 14.97
N GLY A 189 5.82 6.09 15.78
CA GLY A 189 4.94 7.26 15.82
C GLY A 189 4.00 7.38 14.61
N ILE A 190 3.97 6.38 13.71
CA ILE A 190 3.26 6.46 12.43
C ILE A 190 2.87 5.07 11.93
N PHE A 191 1.82 4.99 11.11
CA PHE A 191 1.40 3.71 10.52
C PHE A 191 2.50 3.16 9.59
N PRO A 192 2.76 1.84 9.59
CA PRO A 192 3.76 1.24 8.72
C PRO A 192 3.51 1.59 7.25
N ASN A 193 4.55 2.09 6.58
CA ASN A 193 4.45 2.56 5.21
C ASN A 193 5.70 2.21 4.40
N ASN A 194 5.53 2.21 3.08
CA ASN A 194 6.57 1.82 2.14
C ASN A 194 7.81 2.74 2.16
N PHE A 195 7.63 4.02 2.46
CA PHE A 195 8.72 5.00 2.47
C PHE A 195 9.69 4.79 3.65
N ASP A 196 9.14 4.67 4.85
CA ASP A 196 9.92 4.63 6.08
C ASP A 196 10.54 3.25 6.32
N LEU A 197 9.84 2.18 5.97
CA LEU A 197 10.27 0.81 6.22
C LEU A 197 10.89 0.17 4.98
N HIS A 198 10.07 -0.53 4.20
CA HIS A 198 10.46 -1.23 2.99
C HIS A 198 9.25 -1.37 2.07
N TYR A 199 9.49 -1.70 0.82
CA TYR A 199 8.43 -1.98 -0.15
C TYR A 199 7.47 -3.05 0.40
N ASN A 200 6.15 -2.88 0.24
CA ASN A 200 5.08 -3.76 0.73
C ASN A 200 4.75 -3.63 2.23
N ALA A 201 5.41 -2.73 2.97
CA ALA A 201 5.09 -2.47 4.37
C ALA A 201 3.66 -1.95 4.55
N THR A 202 3.21 -1.01 3.70
CA THR A 202 1.84 -0.46 3.76
C THR A 202 0.80 -1.56 3.57
N ALA A 203 0.95 -2.37 2.52
CA ALA A 203 0.00 -3.42 2.19
C ALA A 203 -0.04 -4.52 3.26
N THR A 204 1.11 -4.88 3.84
CA THR A 204 1.19 -5.84 4.94
C THR A 204 0.42 -5.35 6.16
N ALA A 205 0.68 -4.12 6.61
CA ALA A 205 0.00 -3.56 7.77
C ALA A 205 -1.51 -3.40 7.53
N TYR A 206 -1.88 -3.00 6.31
CA TYR A 206 -3.28 -2.87 5.91
C TYR A 206 -4.03 -4.21 5.89
N LEU A 207 -3.40 -5.27 5.37
CA LEU A 207 -3.97 -6.61 5.35
C LEU A 207 -4.24 -7.13 6.76
N ILE A 208 -3.29 -6.89 7.67
CA ILE A 208 -3.43 -7.27 9.08
C ILE A 208 -4.56 -6.50 9.75
N LEU A 209 -4.67 -5.20 9.48
CA LEU A 209 -5.78 -4.38 9.95
C LEU A 209 -7.12 -4.90 9.42
N TRP A 210 -7.19 -5.20 8.11
CA TRP A 210 -8.38 -5.74 7.46
C TRP A 210 -8.86 -7.03 8.12
N HIS A 211 -7.98 -8.02 8.31
CA HIS A 211 -8.33 -9.29 8.95
C HIS A 211 -8.70 -9.16 10.43
N ASN A 212 -8.12 -8.19 11.13
CA ASN A 212 -8.46 -7.95 12.54
C ASN A 212 -9.78 -7.21 12.73
N CYS A 213 -10.20 -6.47 11.71
CA CYS A 213 -11.43 -5.69 11.71
C CYS A 213 -12.57 -6.39 10.99
N SER A 214 -12.33 -7.57 10.40
CA SER A 214 -13.38 -8.37 9.79
C SER A 214 -14.28 -9.07 10.80
N ASP A 215 -13.99 -9.02 12.10
CA ASP A 215 -14.85 -9.55 13.15
C ASP A 215 -15.54 -8.42 13.93
N SER A 216 -16.86 -8.52 14.09
CA SER A 216 -17.73 -7.39 14.47
C SER A 216 -17.59 -6.90 15.91
N ILE A 217 -17.10 -7.75 16.83
CA ILE A 217 -17.28 -7.52 18.27
C ILE A 217 -16.47 -6.32 18.80
N ASN A 218 -15.31 -6.00 18.20
CA ASN A 218 -14.42 -4.94 18.68
C ASN A 218 -13.93 -3.99 17.57
N TYR A 219 -14.68 -3.90 16.47
CA TYR A 219 -14.30 -3.14 15.29
C TYR A 219 -13.95 -1.67 15.61
N GLU A 220 -14.87 -0.93 16.26
CA GLU A 220 -14.67 0.49 16.54
C GLU A 220 -13.50 0.73 17.51
N GLU A 221 -13.32 -0.15 18.51
CA GLU A 221 -12.20 -0.07 19.44
C GLU A 221 -10.86 -0.23 18.71
N LYS A 222 -10.70 -1.27 17.89
CA LYS A 222 -9.48 -1.51 17.12
C LYS A 222 -9.19 -0.36 16.16
N TRP A 223 -10.21 0.16 15.48
CA TRP A 223 -10.05 1.31 14.62
C TRP A 223 -9.66 2.57 15.37
N SER A 224 -10.26 2.84 16.53
CA SER A 224 -9.90 4.00 17.35
C SER A 224 -8.43 3.99 17.78
N LYS A 225 -7.87 2.80 18.06
CA LYS A 225 -6.46 2.62 18.43
C LYS A 225 -5.50 2.89 17.26
N VAL A 226 -5.88 2.54 16.03
CA VAL A 226 -5.00 2.70 14.86
C VAL A 226 -5.19 4.04 14.15
N TRP A 227 -6.36 4.67 14.30
CA TRP A 227 -6.76 5.88 13.57
C TRP A 227 -5.74 7.02 13.66
N PRO A 228 -5.18 7.38 14.83
CA PRO A 228 -4.21 8.48 14.92
C PRO A 228 -2.98 8.26 14.03
N TYR A 229 -2.52 7.01 13.89
CA TYR A 229 -1.36 6.67 13.08
C TYR A 229 -1.66 6.67 11.58
N LEU A 230 -2.88 6.26 11.19
CA LEU A 230 -3.36 6.35 9.81
C LEU A 230 -3.51 7.81 9.39
N ASP A 231 -4.09 8.63 10.26
CA ASP A 231 -4.27 10.05 10.01
C ASP A 231 -2.92 10.77 9.85
N GLU A 232 -1.96 10.45 10.71
CA GLU A 232 -0.59 10.99 10.62
C GLU A 232 0.14 10.49 9.36
N ALA A 233 0.01 9.22 9.02
CA ALA A 233 0.61 8.70 7.78
C ALA A 233 0.01 9.34 6.53
N TYR A 234 -1.29 9.62 6.53
CA TYR A 234 -1.96 10.30 5.45
C TYR A 234 -1.56 11.78 5.37
N SER A 235 -1.51 12.49 6.51
CA SER A 235 -1.13 13.90 6.55
C SER A 235 0.30 14.14 6.07
N GLN A 236 1.20 13.18 6.32
CA GLN A 236 2.57 13.17 5.80
C GLN A 236 2.69 12.69 4.34
N GLY A 237 1.58 12.31 3.69
CA GLY A 237 1.59 11.81 2.33
C GLY A 237 2.39 10.50 2.18
N LYS A 238 2.28 9.59 3.17
CA LYS A 238 2.96 8.28 3.18
C LYS A 238 2.01 7.10 2.95
N ILE A 239 0.70 7.34 2.99
CA ILE A 239 -0.35 6.42 2.55
C ILE A 239 -1.43 7.19 1.77
N ASN A 240 -2.20 6.48 0.96
CA ASN A 240 -3.37 7.03 0.25
C ASN A 240 -4.65 6.92 1.10
N ASN A 241 -5.77 7.37 0.55
CA ASN A 241 -7.08 7.35 1.22
C ASN A 241 -7.78 5.97 1.16
N ALA A 242 -7.11 4.88 0.77
CA ALA A 242 -7.76 3.56 0.74
C ALA A 242 -8.24 3.11 2.14
N PHE A 243 -7.62 3.56 3.22
CA PHE A 243 -8.07 3.21 4.58
C PHE A 243 -9.44 3.80 4.93
N VAL A 244 -9.81 4.98 4.42
CA VAL A 244 -11.15 5.53 4.67
C VAL A 244 -12.22 4.75 3.92
N LEU A 245 -11.91 4.23 2.73
CA LEU A 245 -12.80 3.34 1.96
C LEU A 245 -13.11 2.06 2.75
N THR A 246 -12.06 1.44 3.30
CA THR A 246 -12.20 0.22 4.12
C THR A 246 -12.91 0.48 5.44
N TYR A 247 -12.65 1.63 6.05
CA TYR A 247 -13.33 2.03 7.27
C TYR A 247 -14.85 2.13 7.04
N ASP A 248 -15.27 2.88 6.03
CA ASP A 248 -16.70 2.99 5.66
C ASP A 248 -17.30 1.64 5.27
N TYR A 249 -16.57 0.78 4.54
CA TYR A 249 -17.05 -0.56 4.18
C TYR A 249 -17.43 -1.39 5.42
N PHE A 250 -16.57 -1.42 6.44
CA PHE A 250 -16.84 -2.21 7.63
C PHE A 250 -17.86 -1.55 8.57
N LEU A 251 -17.88 -0.22 8.69
CA LEU A 251 -18.97 0.48 9.38
C LEU A 251 -20.32 0.15 8.75
N ALA A 252 -20.41 0.17 7.41
CA ALA A 252 -21.65 -0.14 6.71
C ALA A 252 -22.06 -1.60 6.96
N ARG A 253 -21.09 -2.52 6.90
CA ARG A 253 -21.31 -3.96 7.10
C ARG A 253 -21.77 -4.32 8.51
N TYR A 254 -21.19 -3.71 9.55
CA TYR A 254 -21.42 -4.12 10.94
C TYR A 254 -22.38 -3.21 11.72
N LEU A 255 -22.43 -1.92 11.36
CA LEU A 255 -23.18 -0.91 12.12
C LEU A 255 -24.24 -0.20 11.27
N GLY A 256 -24.31 -0.47 9.95
CA GLY A 256 -25.34 0.05 9.06
C GLY A 256 -25.19 1.53 8.70
N TYR A 257 -24.03 2.14 8.96
CA TYR A 257 -23.74 3.53 8.60
C TYR A 257 -22.32 3.69 8.04
N GLN A 258 -22.00 4.88 7.54
CA GLN A 258 -20.67 5.27 7.07
C GLN A 258 -20.31 6.68 7.58
N LEU A 259 -19.03 7.06 7.57
CA LEU A 259 -18.57 8.37 8.02
C LEU A 259 -18.08 9.28 6.88
N PHE A 260 -17.53 8.70 5.82
CA PHE A 260 -16.90 9.42 4.71
C PHE A 260 -17.75 9.47 3.45
N GLY A 261 -18.81 8.68 3.37
CA GLY A 261 -19.70 8.65 2.21
C GLY A 261 -19.05 7.94 1.02
N THR A 262 -18.26 6.89 1.27
CA THR A 262 -17.53 6.17 0.21
C THR A 262 -18.20 4.87 -0.21
N VAL A 263 -19.18 4.38 0.55
CA VAL A 263 -19.98 3.20 0.19
C VAL A 263 -21.19 3.65 -0.62
N ALA A 264 -21.35 3.05 -1.80
CA ALA A 264 -22.48 3.32 -2.69
C ALA A 264 -23.79 2.73 -2.14
N GLY A 265 -24.92 3.33 -2.52
CA GLY A 265 -26.26 2.94 -2.09
C GLY A 265 -26.77 3.71 -0.88
N ASP A 266 -27.91 3.28 -0.34
CA ASP A 266 -28.63 3.95 0.75
C ASP A 266 -28.06 3.59 2.14
N VAL A 267 -26.76 3.81 2.34
CA VAL A 267 -26.11 3.64 3.65
C VAL A 267 -26.06 4.99 4.36
N ALA A 268 -26.68 5.07 5.53
CA ALA A 268 -26.77 6.30 6.32
C ALA A 268 -25.38 6.88 6.67
N ILE A 269 -25.23 8.19 6.63
CA ILE A 269 -24.00 8.88 7.03
C ILE A 269 -24.14 9.31 8.49
N LYS A 270 -23.26 8.79 9.35
CA LYS A 270 -23.15 9.22 10.74
C LYS A 270 -22.46 10.60 10.74
N ASP A 271 -23.12 11.58 11.36
CA ASP A 271 -22.72 12.99 11.38
C ASP A 271 -22.62 13.63 9.97
N MET A 272 -23.76 14.04 9.42
CA MET A 272 -23.80 14.75 8.13
C MET A 272 -23.09 16.10 8.13
N ASP A 273 -23.06 16.79 9.27
CA ASP A 273 -22.53 18.15 9.36
C ASP A 273 -21.00 18.18 9.16
N GLY A 274 -20.29 17.19 9.72
CA GLY A 274 -18.84 17.05 9.54
C GLY A 274 -18.39 16.40 8.23
N LEU A 275 -19.33 15.89 7.40
CA LEU A 275 -18.99 15.10 6.21
C LEU A 275 -18.10 15.85 5.22
N ARG A 276 -18.45 17.10 4.91
CA ARG A 276 -17.74 17.90 3.91
C ARG A 276 -16.28 18.13 4.30
N GLU A 277 -16.03 18.42 5.58
CA GLU A 277 -14.67 18.61 6.08
C GLU A 277 -13.86 17.32 6.00
N ARG A 278 -14.44 16.19 6.43
CA ARG A 278 -13.81 14.87 6.33
C ARG A 278 -13.46 14.52 4.88
N ARG A 279 -14.39 14.70 3.94
CA ARG A 279 -14.18 14.42 2.52
C ARG A 279 -13.10 15.29 1.91
N ARG A 280 -13.08 16.59 2.25
CA ARG A 280 -12.03 17.51 1.82
C ARG A 280 -10.66 17.09 2.38
N LYS A 281 -10.58 16.73 3.66
CA LYS A 281 -9.33 16.28 4.30
C LYS A 281 -8.74 15.08 3.58
N TYR A 282 -9.55 14.05 3.30
CA TYR A 282 -9.09 12.81 2.68
C TYR A 282 -9.20 12.78 1.15
N HIS A 283 -9.39 13.95 0.53
CA HIS A 283 -9.43 14.13 -0.93
C HIS A 283 -10.40 13.15 -1.62
N LEU A 284 -11.63 13.08 -1.11
CA LEU A 284 -12.72 12.25 -1.64
C LEU A 284 -13.67 13.02 -2.59
N GLU A 285 -13.32 14.26 -2.95
CA GLU A 285 -14.11 15.15 -3.83
C GLU A 285 -13.39 15.44 -5.14
#